data_AF-A0AAQ4E718-F1
#
_entry.id   AF-A0AAQ4E718-F1
#
_cell.length_a   1.000
_cell.length_b   1.000
_cell.length_c   1.000
_cell.angle_alpha   90.00
_cell.angle_beta   90.00
_cell.angle_gamma   90.00
#
_symmetry.space_group_name_H-M   'P 1'
#
loop_
_entity.id
_entity.type
_entity.pdbx_description
1 polymer ?
#
loop_
_entity_poly.entity_id
_entity_poly.type
_entity_poly.pdbx_seq_one_letter_code
_entity_poly.pdbx_strand_id
1 'polypeptide(L)'
;MGRSPDAKRIIHELLPKPDLAHSMQKLEKLLHQIYRAFPQKHWGDSRDAFCFRRVQIPIETFKRKCLERAQQLCQAEQWCSLLQYAQQAWNFVRKMPDWEDASHNKAKQLCFRSLATHSTTALKKASQRNTKWRPQMRQSGWLTSALRPGSLRPPR
;
A
#
# COMPACT_ATOMS: atom_id res chain seq x y z
N MET A 1 -13.35 6.51 30.57
CA MET A 1 -14.19 6.19 29.38
C MET A 1 -13.68 4.89 28.74
N GLY A 2 -14.29 3.76 29.12
CA GLY A 2 -13.86 2.44 28.65
C GLY A 2 -14.25 2.20 27.20
N ARG A 3 -13.28 2.06 26.30
CA ARG A 3 -13.52 1.57 24.94
C ARG A 3 -13.76 0.07 25.01
N SER A 4 -15.01 -0.36 24.89
CA SER A 4 -15.32 -1.78 24.69
C SER A 4 -14.61 -2.28 23.41
N PRO A 5 -13.80 -3.35 23.46
CA PRO A 5 -13.14 -3.93 22.30
C PRO A 5 -14.13 -4.37 21.22
N ASP A 6 -15.35 -4.75 21.63
CA ASP A 6 -16.41 -5.21 20.73
C ASP A 6 -17.02 -4.05 19.93
N ALA A 7 -17.09 -2.85 20.51
CA ALA A 7 -17.55 -1.67 19.79
C ALA A 7 -16.66 -1.36 18.57
N LYS A 8 -15.34 -1.53 18.69
CA LYS A 8 -14.42 -1.36 17.55
C LYS A 8 -14.66 -2.38 16.45
N ARG A 9 -15.02 -3.61 16.80
CA ARG A 9 -15.26 -4.72 15.84
C ARG A 9 -16.55 -4.48 15.07
N ILE A 10 -17.62 -4.15 15.79
CA ILE A 10 -18.93 -3.79 15.20
C ILE A 10 -18.77 -2.58 14.27
N ILE A 11 -18.05 -1.54 14.70
CA ILE A 11 -17.78 -0.37 13.84
C ILE A 11 -16.99 -0.77 12.59
N HIS A 12 -16.00 -1.67 12.70
CA HIS A 12 -15.23 -2.14 11.53
C HIS A 12 -16.09 -2.92 10.53
N GLU A 13 -17.05 -3.70 11.02
CA GLU A 13 -18.00 -4.46 10.18
C GLU A 13 -19.04 -3.57 9.49
N LEU A 14 -19.42 -2.46 10.14
CA LEU A 14 -20.39 -1.51 9.61
C LEU A 14 -19.76 -0.46 8.68
N LEU A 15 -18.44 -0.25 8.75
CA LEU A 15 -17.78 0.75 7.93
C LEU A 15 -17.72 0.31 6.46
N PRO A 16 -18.18 1.16 5.52
CA PRO A 16 -18.03 0.88 4.11
C PRO A 16 -16.55 0.82 3.73
N LYS A 17 -16.21 0.01 2.71
CA LYS A 17 -14.85 -0.04 2.17
C LYS A 17 -14.43 1.38 1.80
N PRO A 18 -13.25 1.85 2.27
CA PRO A 18 -12.83 3.22 2.02
C PRO A 18 -12.65 3.44 0.52
N ASP A 19 -13.25 4.51 0.00
CA ASP A 19 -13.05 4.88 -1.39
C ASP A 19 -11.59 5.30 -1.64
N LEU A 20 -10.93 4.57 -2.54
CA LEU A 20 -9.57 4.83 -2.97
C LEU A 20 -9.52 5.72 -4.21
N ALA A 21 -10.61 5.81 -4.98
CA ALA A 21 -10.67 6.55 -6.24
C ALA A 21 -10.36 8.03 -6.02
N HIS A 22 -10.97 8.65 -5.00
CA HIS A 22 -10.67 10.03 -4.63
C HIS A 22 -9.18 10.25 -4.31
N SER A 23 -8.56 9.27 -3.63
CA SER A 23 -7.13 9.34 -3.28
C SER A 23 -6.25 9.26 -4.53
N MET A 24 -6.60 8.38 -5.48
CA MET A 24 -5.87 8.22 -6.74
C MET A 24 -5.98 9.46 -7.63
N GLN A 25 -7.19 10.01 -7.79
CA GLN A 25 -7.40 11.26 -8.52
C GLN A 25 -6.58 12.42 -7.93
N LYS A 26 -6.45 12.46 -6.60
CA LYS A 26 -5.63 13.48 -5.93
C LYS A 26 -4.14 13.29 -6.22
N LEU A 27 -3.63 12.06 -6.18
CA LEU A 27 -2.24 11.77 -6.55
C LEU A 27 -1.96 12.11 -8.01
N GLU A 28 -2.90 11.79 -8.90
CA GLU A 28 -2.80 12.14 -10.31
C GLU A 28 -2.74 13.65 -10.54
N LYS A 29 -3.61 14.44 -9.89
CA LYS A 29 -3.56 15.90 -9.97
C LYS A 29 -2.23 16.46 -9.46
N LEU A 30 -1.72 15.95 -8.35
CA LEU A 30 -0.43 16.36 -7.80
C LEU A 30 0.73 15.98 -8.73
N LEU A 31 0.68 14.82 -9.37
CA LEU A 31 1.67 14.41 -10.36
C LEU A 31 1.66 15.38 -11.57
N HIS A 32 0.48 15.72 -12.08
CA HIS A 32 0.36 16.74 -13.13
C HIS A 32 0.90 18.11 -12.69
N GLN A 33 0.72 18.49 -11.43
CA GLN A 33 1.30 19.73 -10.89
C GLN A 33 2.83 19.71 -10.87
N ILE A 34 3.45 18.57 -10.55
CA ILE A 34 4.92 18.42 -10.66
C ILE A 34 5.35 18.72 -12.09
N TYR A 35 4.71 18.09 -13.07
CA TYR A 35 5.06 18.27 -14.49
C TYR A 35 4.77 19.67 -15.01
N ARG A 36 3.67 20.31 -14.57
CA ARG A 36 3.36 21.71 -14.94
C ARG A 36 4.34 22.73 -14.35
N ALA A 37 5.01 22.41 -13.25
CA ALA A 37 5.98 23.30 -12.61
C ALA A 37 7.36 23.28 -13.29
N PHE A 38 7.58 22.40 -14.27
CA PHE A 38 8.80 22.42 -15.07
C PHE A 38 8.88 23.69 -15.94
N PRO A 39 10.08 24.25 -16.16
CA PRO A 39 10.27 25.37 -17.07
C PRO A 39 9.89 24.99 -18.52
N GLN A 40 9.04 25.79 -19.18
CA GLN A 40 8.52 25.48 -20.53
C GLN A 40 9.52 25.69 -21.69
N LYS A 41 10.64 26.41 -21.46
CA LYS A 41 11.56 26.87 -22.51
C LYS A 41 13.00 26.35 -22.36
N HIS A 42 13.19 25.18 -21.75
CA HIS A 42 14.52 24.57 -21.73
C HIS A 42 14.68 23.61 -22.91
N TRP A 43 15.73 23.81 -23.70
CA TRP A 43 16.15 22.87 -24.73
C TRP A 43 16.72 21.61 -24.06
N GLY A 44 15.93 20.53 -24.04
CA GLY A 44 16.31 19.21 -23.51
C GLY A 44 15.53 18.76 -22.27
N ASP A 45 15.56 17.45 -21.98
CA ASP A 45 15.08 16.84 -20.71
C ASP A 45 16.08 17.14 -19.58
N SER A 46 16.36 18.44 -19.33
CA SER A 46 17.33 18.82 -18.30
C SER A 46 16.72 18.53 -16.94
N ARG A 47 17.32 17.58 -16.22
CA ARG A 47 16.93 17.23 -14.84
C ARG A 47 18.00 17.64 -13.85
N ASP A 48 18.45 18.86 -14.09
CA ASP A 48 19.43 19.58 -13.30
C ASP A 48 18.85 20.13 -11.98
N ALA A 49 19.72 20.72 -11.16
CA ALA A 49 19.35 21.33 -9.90
C ALA A 49 18.42 22.54 -10.06
N PHE A 50 18.43 23.23 -11.21
CA PHE A 50 17.55 24.38 -11.44
C PHE A 50 16.10 23.95 -11.63
N CYS A 51 15.87 22.93 -12.46
CA CYS A 51 14.57 22.31 -12.65
C CYS A 51 14.06 21.71 -11.34
N PHE A 52 14.92 21.05 -10.57
CA PHE A 52 14.55 20.47 -9.27
C PHE A 52 14.00 21.53 -8.31
N ARG A 53 14.70 22.67 -8.16
CA ARG A 53 14.27 23.75 -7.26
C ARG A 53 12.85 24.26 -7.57
N ARG A 54 12.44 24.25 -8.84
CA ARG A 54 11.09 24.68 -9.26
C ARG A 54 10.01 23.68 -8.85
N VAL A 55 10.32 22.39 -8.90
CA VAL A 55 9.35 21.31 -8.67
C VAL A 55 9.46 20.67 -7.28
N GLN A 56 10.42 21.10 -6.47
CA GLN A 56 10.65 20.60 -5.11
C GLN A 56 9.38 20.67 -4.25
N ILE A 57 8.67 21.80 -4.26
CA ILE A 57 7.44 21.98 -3.47
C ILE A 57 6.32 21.02 -3.94
N PRO A 58 5.99 20.93 -5.24
CA PRO A 58 5.08 19.91 -5.77
C PRO A 58 5.48 18.48 -5.41
N ILE A 59 6.76 18.11 -5.50
CA ILE A 59 7.28 16.78 -5.15
C ILE A 59 7.04 16.47 -3.67
N GLU A 60 7.40 17.40 -2.78
CA GLU A 60 7.21 17.25 -1.34
C GLU A 60 5.72 17.16 -0.97
N THR A 61 4.87 17.91 -1.69
CA THR A 61 3.41 17.86 -1.50
C THR A 61 2.84 16.52 -1.93
N PHE A 62 3.27 15.99 -3.08
CA PHE A 62 2.91 14.64 -3.54
C PHE A 62 3.33 13.59 -2.52
N LYS A 63 4.61 13.61 -2.10
CA LYS A 63 5.17 12.69 -1.10
C LYS A 63 4.33 12.70 0.17
N ARG A 64 4.12 13.88 0.75
CA ARG A 64 3.34 14.03 1.99
C ARG A 64 1.95 13.43 1.84
N LYS A 65 1.21 13.75 0.78
CA LYS A 65 -0.14 13.22 0.58
C LYS A 65 -0.18 11.73 0.32
N CYS A 66 0.80 11.20 -0.40
CA CYS A 66 0.95 9.76 -0.63
C CYS A 66 1.11 9.00 0.70
N LEU A 67 2.01 9.48 1.57
CA LEU A 67 2.34 8.83 2.84
C LEU A 67 1.27 9.03 3.91
N GLU A 68 0.69 10.23 4.00
CA GLU A 68 -0.38 10.55 4.96
C GLU A 68 -1.57 9.61 4.78
N ARG A 69 -2.00 9.36 3.53
CA ARG A 69 -3.12 8.45 3.25
C ARG A 69 -2.78 6.99 3.58
N ALA A 70 -1.56 6.54 3.27
CA ALA A 70 -1.11 5.19 3.66
C ALA A 70 -1.12 5.02 5.18
N GLN A 71 -0.64 6.04 5.91
CA GLN A 71 -0.64 6.05 7.36
C GLN A 71 -2.05 6.04 7.95
N GLN A 72 -2.98 6.83 7.40
CA GLN A 72 -4.40 6.82 7.80
C GLN A 72 -5.03 5.43 7.65
N LEU A 73 -4.82 4.78 6.51
CA LEU A 73 -5.32 3.42 6.26
C LEU A 73 -4.69 2.38 7.21
N CYS A 74 -3.40 2.56 7.54
CA CYS A 74 -2.70 1.74 8.51
C CYS A 74 -3.26 1.90 9.94
N GLN A 75 -3.51 3.14 10.36
CA GLN A 75 -4.09 3.44 11.68
C GLN A 75 -5.55 2.99 11.82
N ALA A 76 -6.30 3.01 10.72
CA ALA A 76 -7.66 2.49 10.66
C ALA A 76 -7.72 0.94 10.57
N GLU A 77 -6.57 0.27 10.57
CA GLU A 77 -6.44 -1.19 10.42
C GLU A 77 -7.15 -1.75 9.17
N GLN A 78 -7.22 -0.93 8.11
CA GLN A 78 -7.86 -1.28 6.84
C GLN A 78 -6.84 -1.96 5.93
N TRP A 79 -6.39 -3.16 6.31
CA TRP A 79 -5.25 -3.84 5.69
C TRP A 79 -5.42 -4.13 4.20
N CYS A 80 -6.61 -4.59 3.78
CA CYS A 80 -6.89 -4.86 2.35
C CYS A 80 -6.84 -3.57 1.52
N SER A 81 -7.45 -2.50 2.01
CA SER A 81 -7.45 -1.20 1.34
C SER A 81 -6.08 -0.55 1.35
N LEU A 82 -5.28 -0.75 2.40
CA LEU A 82 -3.89 -0.30 2.47
C LEU A 82 -3.03 -0.98 1.39
N LEU A 83 -3.20 -2.29 1.17
CA LEU A 83 -2.50 -3.01 0.10
C LEU A 83 -2.90 -2.53 -1.29
N GLN A 84 -4.21 -2.41 -1.54
CA GLN A 84 -4.72 -1.90 -2.81
C GLN A 84 -4.23 -0.48 -3.07
N TYR A 85 -4.27 0.38 -2.05
CA TYR A 85 -3.75 1.74 -2.12
C TYR A 85 -2.25 1.74 -2.42
N ALA A 86 -1.45 0.94 -1.70
CA ALA A 86 -0.01 0.90 -1.89
C ALA A 86 0.36 0.45 -3.31
N GLN A 87 -0.31 -0.58 -3.85
CA GLN A 87 -0.12 -1.05 -5.22
C GLN A 87 -0.44 0.03 -6.26
N GLN A 88 -1.56 0.74 -6.11
CA GLN A 88 -1.92 1.80 -7.06
C GLN A 88 -1.02 3.02 -6.93
N ALA A 89 -0.75 3.48 -5.69
CA ALA A 89 0.15 4.59 -5.40
C ALA A 89 1.57 4.33 -5.94
N TRP A 90 2.05 3.08 -5.91
CA TRP A 90 3.34 2.69 -6.48
C TRP A 90 3.49 3.09 -7.95
N ASN A 91 2.42 2.94 -8.74
CA ASN A 91 2.42 3.33 -10.15
C ASN A 91 2.58 4.83 -10.35
N PHE A 92 2.00 5.65 -9.47
CA PHE A 92 2.16 7.11 -9.50
C PHE A 92 3.55 7.54 -9.04
N VAL A 93 4.10 6.92 -7.98
CA VAL A 93 5.47 7.17 -7.53
C VAL A 93 6.47 6.84 -8.64
N ARG A 94 6.27 5.73 -9.37
CA ARG A 94 7.12 5.35 -10.51
C ARG A 94 7.12 6.40 -11.62
N LYS A 95 5.99 7.06 -11.85
CA LYS A 95 5.84 8.15 -12.83
C LYS A 95 6.43 9.49 -12.37
N MET A 96 6.91 9.63 -11.13
CA MET A 96 7.63 10.86 -10.74
C MET A 96 8.94 10.99 -11.51
N PRO A 97 9.42 12.22 -11.80
CA PRO A 97 10.69 12.43 -12.50
C PRO A 97 11.87 11.85 -11.72
N ASP A 98 12.81 11.25 -12.44
CA ASP A 98 14.12 10.83 -11.92
C ASP A 98 15.14 11.94 -12.18
N TRP A 99 15.91 12.32 -11.17
CA TRP A 99 16.88 13.42 -11.25
C TRP A 99 18.29 12.90 -11.49
N GLU A 100 19.15 13.71 -12.10
CA GLU A 100 20.57 13.38 -12.30
C GLU A 100 21.30 13.26 -10.95
N ASP A 101 21.02 14.19 -10.04
CA ASP A 101 21.53 14.11 -8.67
C ASP A 101 20.71 13.11 -7.82
N ALA A 102 21.39 12.11 -7.29
CA ALA A 102 20.82 11.13 -6.37
C ALA A 102 20.17 11.78 -5.13
N SER A 103 20.65 12.94 -4.69
CA SER A 103 20.13 13.67 -3.54
C SER A 103 18.68 14.13 -3.74
N HIS A 104 18.31 14.48 -4.98
CA HIS A 104 16.97 14.93 -5.37
C HIS A 104 15.97 13.77 -5.49
N ASN A 105 16.44 12.54 -5.68
CA ASN A 105 15.61 11.35 -5.78
C ASN A 105 15.14 10.80 -4.42
N LYS A 106 15.62 11.36 -3.31
CA LYS A 106 15.29 10.91 -1.94
C LYS A 106 13.78 10.87 -1.67
N ALA A 107 13.02 11.83 -2.18
CA ALA A 107 11.57 11.88 -2.00
C ALA A 107 10.86 10.68 -2.65
N LYS A 108 11.23 10.36 -3.90
CA LYS A 108 10.71 9.21 -4.65
C LYS A 108 11.10 7.89 -3.97
N GLN A 109 12.36 7.77 -3.56
CA GLN A 109 12.86 6.59 -2.83
C GLN A 109 12.15 6.39 -1.48
N LEU A 110 11.90 7.47 -0.72
CA LEU A 110 11.19 7.40 0.54
C LEU A 110 9.75 6.91 0.34
N CYS A 111 9.05 7.40 -0.70
CA CYS A 111 7.73 6.89 -1.06
C CYS A 111 7.75 5.37 -1.27
N PHE A 112 8.67 4.85 -2.08
CA PHE A 112 8.77 3.40 -2.30
C PHE A 112 9.04 2.61 -1.02
N ARG A 113 10.01 3.05 -0.21
CA ARG A 113 10.36 2.40 1.05
C ARG A 113 9.17 2.38 2.01
N SER A 114 8.49 3.51 2.20
CA SER A 114 7.33 3.59 3.08
C SER A 114 6.16 2.73 2.58
N LEU A 115 5.85 2.75 1.27
CA LEU A 115 4.79 1.91 0.69
C LEU A 115 5.10 0.41 0.85
N ALA A 116 6.36 0.01 0.69
CA ALA A 116 6.79 -1.38 0.93
C ALA A 116 6.63 -1.78 2.41
N THR A 117 7.00 -0.90 3.34
CA THR A 117 6.82 -1.11 4.79
C THR A 117 5.35 -1.25 5.16
N HIS A 118 4.49 -0.38 4.61
CA HIS A 118 3.04 -0.47 4.82
C HIS A 118 2.46 -1.76 4.24
N SER A 119 2.90 -2.16 3.05
CA SER A 119 2.45 -3.42 2.42
C SER A 119 2.85 -4.64 3.25
N THR A 120 4.09 -4.67 3.74
CA THR A 120 4.58 -5.75 4.61
C THR A 120 3.80 -5.82 5.92
N THR A 121 3.52 -4.65 6.52
CA THR A 121 2.69 -4.55 7.74
C THR A 121 1.28 -5.08 7.50
N ALA A 122 0.66 -4.65 6.39
CA ALA A 122 -0.68 -5.08 6.02
C ALA A 122 -0.77 -6.59 5.79
N LEU A 123 0.21 -7.18 5.08
CA LEU A 123 0.27 -8.63 4.86
C LEU A 123 0.41 -9.41 6.17
N LYS A 124 1.32 -8.98 7.06
CA LYS A 124 1.52 -9.63 8.38
C LYS A 124 0.25 -9.57 9.23
N LYS A 125 -0.46 -8.43 9.23
CA LYS A 125 -1.70 -8.27 10.01
C LYS A 125 -2.89 -9.01 9.40
N ALA A 126 -2.98 -9.02 8.07
CA ALA A 126 -4.02 -9.77 7.36
C ALA A 126 -3.88 -11.29 7.56
N SER A 127 -2.66 -11.82 7.51
CA SER A 127 -2.41 -13.26 7.74
C SER A 127 -2.70 -13.68 9.18
N GLN A 128 -2.40 -12.84 10.17
CA GLN A 128 -2.74 -13.07 11.57
C GLN A 128 -4.26 -13.10 11.79
N ARG A 129 -5.00 -12.19 11.15
CA ARG A 129 -6.48 -12.16 11.23
C ARG A 129 -7.10 -13.42 10.64
N ASN A 130 -6.58 -13.91 9.51
CA ASN A 130 -7.09 -15.11 8.85
C ASN A 130 -6.68 -16.42 9.57
N THR A 131 -5.68 -16.35 10.44
CA THR A 131 -5.23 -17.49 11.27
C THR A 131 -6.14 -17.74 12.48
N LYS A 132 -7.05 -16.80 12.82
CA LYS A 132 -7.99 -16.96 13.95
C LYS A 132 -8.97 -18.14 13.79
N TRP A 133 -9.07 -18.74 12.59
CA TRP A 133 -9.86 -19.96 12.32
C TRP A 133 -9.03 -21.22 12.04
N ARG A 134 -7.69 -21.12 11.97
CA ARG A 134 -6.84 -22.30 11.74
C ARG A 134 -6.88 -23.33 12.88
N PRO A 135 -7.06 -22.96 14.17
CA PRO A 135 -7.27 -23.96 15.21
C PRO A 135 -8.66 -24.61 15.20
N GLN A 136 -9.69 -23.96 14.62
CA GLN A 136 -11.06 -24.50 14.60
C GLN A 136 -11.23 -25.61 13.55
N MET A 137 -10.50 -25.54 12.43
CA MET A 137 -10.52 -26.61 11.39
C MET A 137 -9.63 -27.81 11.73
N ARG A 138 -8.75 -27.71 12.73
CA ARG A 138 -7.98 -28.86 13.24
C ARG A 138 -8.81 -29.74 14.20
N GLN A 139 -9.91 -29.22 14.75
CA GLN A 139 -10.83 -29.99 15.62
C GLN A 139 -12.00 -30.65 14.87
N SER A 140 -12.24 -30.33 13.59
CA SER A 140 -13.34 -30.94 12.84
C SER A 140 -12.98 -32.26 12.14
N GLY A 141 -11.72 -32.72 12.18
CA GLY A 141 -11.37 -34.10 11.78
C GLY A 141 -11.46 -34.41 10.27
N TRP A 142 -11.47 -33.42 9.37
CA TRP A 142 -11.57 -33.66 7.92
C TRP A 142 -10.22 -33.78 7.17
N LEU A 143 -9.08 -33.87 7.87
CA LEU A 143 -7.75 -33.99 7.24
C LEU A 143 -6.92 -35.16 7.78
N THR A 144 -7.49 -36.36 7.82
CA THR A 144 -6.72 -37.61 7.96
C THR A 144 -7.26 -38.74 7.08
N SER A 145 -7.37 -38.53 5.76
CA SER A 145 -7.58 -39.68 4.85
C SER A 145 -6.99 -39.56 3.43
N ALA A 146 -6.30 -38.49 3.06
CA ALA A 146 -5.84 -38.33 1.66
C ALA A 146 -4.33 -38.52 1.42
N LEU A 147 -3.56 -38.97 2.41
CA LEU A 147 -2.12 -39.24 2.23
C LEU A 147 -1.69 -40.54 2.92
N ARG A 148 -2.16 -41.68 2.42
CA ARG A 148 -1.39 -42.93 2.44
C ARG A 148 -1.41 -43.55 1.03
N PRO A 149 -0.29 -43.52 0.29
CA PRO A 149 -0.12 -44.37 -0.88
C PRO A 149 0.29 -45.77 -0.42
N GLY A 150 -0.49 -46.79 -0.79
CA GLY A 150 -0.04 -48.19 -0.81
C GLY A 150 -0.61 -49.10 0.27
N SER A 151 -1.75 -49.75 -0.02
CA SER A 151 -1.99 -51.19 0.23
C SER A 151 -3.38 -51.59 -0.28
N LEU A 152 -3.53 -51.69 -1.60
CA LEU A 152 -4.64 -52.46 -2.19
C LEU A 152 -4.17 -53.90 -2.41
N ARG A 153 -4.58 -54.80 -1.52
CA ARG A 153 -4.93 -56.18 -1.84
C ARG A 153 -6.08 -56.61 -0.92
N PRO A 154 -7.26 -56.94 -1.45
CA PRO A 154 -8.20 -57.82 -0.77
C PRO A 154 -7.98 -59.29 -1.22
N PRO A 155 -8.39 -60.27 -0.40
CA PRO A 155 -8.14 -61.69 -0.65
C PRO A 155 -9.28 -62.33 -1.46
N ARG A 156 -8.94 -62.98 -2.57
CA ARG A 156 -8.98 -64.43 -2.82
C ARG A 156 -8.68 -64.68 -4.28
#